data_AF-A0A9P0NH81-F1
#
_entry.id   AF-A0A9P0NH81-F1
#
_cell.length_a   1.000
_cell.length_b   1.000
_cell.length_c   1.000
_cell.angle_alpha   90.00
_cell.angle_beta   90.00
_cell.angle_gamma   90.00
#
_symmetry.space_group_name_H-M   'P 1'
#
loop_
_entity.id
_entity.type
_entity.pdbx_description
1 polymer ?
#
loop_
_entity_poly.entity_id
_entity_poly.type
_entity_poly.pdbx_seq_one_letter_code
_entity_poly.pdbx_strand_id
1 'polypeptide(L)'
;MISYLLSITTILLSVIMKAPQIIRIYNQKQTGGINLTSLLLDLINLSTTTCYNYTNNYSLMAYMEYPIILFQQYLLIGIVLYYNNRLNLKVLILSVLYVGIFSAFVCKLLPSSILTILVPFGTPISLSSKCLQLYTIMKFKNADSISLTSWFISAYTNGARIYTISMDSADKIMLTNFCLNTSLSTSILLASVYYKQTSAKHIS
;
A
#
# COMPACT_ATOMS: atom_id res chain seq x y z
N MET A 1 13.17 6.49 21.08
CA MET A 1 13.40 7.74 20.30
C MET A 1 13.46 7.46 18.79
N ILE A 2 14.28 6.50 18.33
CA ILE A 2 14.39 6.16 16.89
C ILE A 2 13.07 5.64 16.30
N SER A 3 12.38 4.70 16.97
CA SER A 3 11.05 4.18 16.51
C SER A 3 10.05 5.32 16.29
N TYR A 4 9.99 6.26 17.23
CA TYR A 4 9.08 7.40 17.17
C TYR A 4 9.36 8.33 15.98
N LEU A 5 10.63 8.63 15.70
CA LEU A 5 11.02 9.42 14.54
C LEU A 5 10.62 8.74 13.22
N LEU A 6 10.84 7.42 13.11
CA LEU A 6 10.45 6.63 11.94
C LEU A 6 8.93 6.59 11.75
N SER A 7 8.16 6.46 12.84
CA SER A 7 6.70 6.52 12.77
C SER A 7 6.22 7.90 12.33
N ILE A 8 6.79 9.00 12.84
CA ILE A 8 6.44 10.37 12.41
C ILE A 8 6.70 10.55 10.92
N THR A 9 7.90 10.20 10.46
CA THR A 9 8.26 10.40 9.04
C THR A 9 7.36 9.57 8.13
N THR A 10 7.04 8.34 8.52
CA THR A 10 6.11 7.48 7.78
C THR A 10 4.70 8.08 7.73
N ILE A 11 4.20 8.62 8.84
CA ILE A 11 2.91 9.30 8.89
C ILE A 11 2.91 10.53 7.98
N LEU A 12 3.94 11.38 8.01
CA LEU A 12 4.04 12.55 7.14
C LEU A 12 4.07 12.17 5.66
N LEU A 13 4.83 11.14 5.29
CA LEU A 13 4.87 10.59 3.92
C LEU A 13 3.49 10.06 3.49
N SER A 14 2.77 9.43 4.41
CA SER A 14 1.46 8.83 4.14
C SER A 14 0.40 9.86 3.74
N VAL A 15 0.48 11.09 4.26
CA VAL A 15 -0.46 12.19 3.96
C VAL A 15 -0.43 12.59 2.48
N ILE A 16 0.73 12.48 1.84
CA ILE A 16 0.93 12.94 0.45
C ILE A 16 0.87 11.75 -0.53
N MET A 17 0.88 10.51 -0.02
CA MET A 17 1.14 9.32 -0.84
C MET A 17 0.19 9.14 -2.03
N LYS A 18 -1.12 9.40 -1.87
CA LYS A 18 -2.11 9.25 -2.96
C LYS A 18 -2.44 10.57 -3.63
N ALA A 19 -1.99 11.71 -3.08
CA ALA A 19 -2.28 13.04 -3.61
C ALA A 19 -1.83 13.25 -5.08
N PRO A 20 -0.62 12.83 -5.52
CA PRO A 20 -0.21 12.96 -6.92
C PRO A 20 -1.14 12.22 -7.89
N GLN A 21 -1.65 11.05 -7.47
CA GLN A 21 -2.56 10.26 -8.28
C GLN A 21 -3.93 10.94 -8.40
N ILE A 22 -4.43 11.51 -7.29
CA ILE A 22 -5.69 12.27 -7.27
C ILE A 22 -5.60 13.51 -8.17
N ILE A 23 -4.53 14.31 -8.01
CA ILE A 23 -4.29 15.53 -8.81
C ILE A 23 -4.20 15.19 -10.29
N ARG A 24 -3.51 14.11 -10.66
CA ARG A 24 -3.41 13.67 -12.05
C ARG A 24 -4.77 13.39 -12.68
N ILE A 25 -5.65 12.63 -12.00
CA ILE A 25 -6.98 12.29 -12.54
C ILE A 25 -7.84 13.54 -12.63
N TYR A 26 -7.78 14.41 -11.62
CA TYR A 26 -8.51 15.68 -11.62
C TYR A 26 -8.13 16.56 -12.81
N ASN A 27 -6.82 16.71 -13.07
CA ASN A 27 -6.32 17.51 -14.19
C ASN A 27 -6.64 16.90 -15.56
N GLN A 28 -6.53 15.56 -15.68
CA GLN A 28 -6.77 14.86 -16.94
C GLN A 28 -8.27 14.64 -17.23
N LYS A 29 -9.13 14.81 -16.23
CA LYS A 29 -10.58 14.47 -16.27
C LYS A 29 -10.87 13.07 -16.81
N GLN A 30 -9.88 12.18 -16.69
CA GLN A 30 -9.92 10.82 -17.20
C GLN A 30 -9.09 9.93 -16.27
N THR A 31 -9.52 8.68 -16.13
CA THR A 31 -8.89 7.72 -15.21
C THR A 31 -7.62 7.08 -15.78
N GLY A 32 -7.29 7.32 -17.05
CA GLY A 32 -5.98 6.98 -17.63
C GLY A 32 -5.59 5.50 -17.52
N GLY A 33 -6.56 4.57 -17.55
CA GLY A 33 -6.32 3.13 -17.43
C GLY A 33 -6.09 2.63 -16.00
N ILE A 34 -6.43 3.42 -14.97
CA ILE A 34 -6.38 2.96 -13.58
C ILE A 34 -7.31 1.77 -13.37
N ASN A 35 -6.75 0.67 -12.86
CA ASN A 35 -7.49 -0.55 -12.55
C ASN A 35 -8.28 -0.37 -11.24
N LEU A 36 -9.60 -0.25 -11.36
CA LEU A 36 -10.51 -0.12 -10.22
C LEU A 36 -10.43 -1.33 -9.28
N THR A 37 -10.25 -2.55 -9.83
CA THR A 37 -10.13 -3.77 -9.02
C THR A 37 -8.89 -3.71 -8.12
N SER A 38 -7.76 -3.24 -8.63
CA SER A 38 -6.55 -3.03 -7.83
C SER A 38 -6.78 -2.01 -6.70
N LEU A 39 -7.49 -0.91 -6.99
CA LEU A 39 -7.83 0.09 -5.96
C LEU A 39 -8.75 -0.48 -4.86
N LEU A 40 -9.71 -1.33 -5.23
CA LEU A 40 -10.61 -1.99 -4.27
C LEU A 40 -9.88 -3.04 -3.43
N LEU A 41 -8.95 -3.80 -4.02
CA LEU A 41 -8.10 -4.73 -3.27
C LEU A 41 -7.20 -3.99 -2.27
N ASP A 42 -6.60 -2.86 -2.68
CA ASP A 42 -5.86 -1.98 -1.79
C ASP A 42 -6.73 -1.45 -0.64
N LEU A 43 -7.98 -1.06 -0.93
CA LEU A 43 -8.93 -0.60 0.07
C LEU A 43 -9.22 -1.68 1.12
N ILE A 44 -9.51 -2.91 0.68
CA ILE A 44 -9.74 -4.06 1.57
C ILE A 44 -8.52 -4.32 2.44
N ASN A 45 -7.32 -4.32 1.85
CA ASN A 45 -6.09 -4.57 2.58
C ASN A 45 -5.81 -3.50 3.64
N LEU A 46 -5.98 -2.22 3.29
CA LEU A 46 -5.80 -1.08 4.20
C LEU A 46 -6.81 -1.11 5.35
N SER A 47 -8.08 -1.36 5.07
CA SER A 47 -9.12 -1.44 6.11
C SER A 47 -8.87 -2.63 7.04
N THR A 48 -8.53 -3.79 6.49
CA THR A 48 -8.22 -5.01 7.26
C THR A 48 -7.02 -4.77 8.18
N THR A 49 -5.94 -4.20 7.65
CA THR A 49 -4.73 -3.88 8.42
C THR A 49 -5.04 -2.86 9.52
N THR A 50 -5.82 -1.81 9.21
CA THR A 50 -6.21 -0.78 10.19
C THR A 50 -7.02 -1.39 11.34
N CYS A 51 -8.06 -2.15 11.02
CA CYS A 51 -8.89 -2.81 12.03
C CYS A 51 -8.11 -3.85 12.83
N TYR A 52 -7.21 -4.60 12.20
CA TYR A 52 -6.35 -5.56 12.89
C TYR A 52 -5.48 -4.88 13.95
N ASN A 53 -4.78 -3.81 13.59
CA ASN A 53 -3.95 -3.04 14.53
C ASN A 53 -4.79 -2.45 15.67
N TYR A 54 -5.97 -1.90 15.37
CA TYR A 54 -6.89 -1.37 16.37
C TYR A 54 -7.41 -2.45 17.33
N THR A 55 -7.88 -3.59 16.79
CA THR A 55 -8.46 -4.69 17.60
C THR A 55 -7.43 -5.42 18.46
N ASN A 56 -6.15 -5.42 18.05
CA ASN A 56 -5.04 -5.91 18.86
C ASN A 56 -4.52 -4.89 19.89
N ASN A 57 -5.15 -3.71 19.99
CA ASN A 57 -4.81 -2.64 20.93
C ASN A 57 -3.36 -2.14 20.76
N TYR A 58 -2.84 -2.10 19.54
CA TYR A 58 -1.53 -1.50 19.28
C TYR A 58 -1.58 0.03 19.45
N SER A 59 -0.40 0.60 19.72
CA SER A 59 -0.28 2.04 19.93
C SER A 59 -0.73 2.78 18.67
N LEU A 60 -1.45 3.90 18.85
CA LEU A 60 -1.98 4.70 17.75
C LEU A 60 -0.86 5.09 16.76
N MET A 61 0.31 5.42 17.31
CA MET A 61 1.48 5.82 16.54
C MET A 61 2.03 4.69 15.65
N ALA A 62 1.83 3.43 16.03
CA ALA A 62 2.33 2.29 15.28
C ALA A 62 1.58 2.04 13.96
N TYR A 63 0.36 2.56 13.79
CA TYR A 63 -0.47 2.23 12.63
C TYR A 63 -1.25 3.42 12.03
N MET A 64 -1.04 4.64 12.55
CA MET A 64 -1.76 5.85 12.15
C MET A 64 -1.66 6.20 10.66
N GLU A 65 -0.62 5.73 9.98
CA GLU A 65 -0.51 5.88 8.53
C GLU A 65 -1.62 5.16 7.76
N TYR A 66 -2.11 4.00 8.25
CA TYR A 66 -3.11 3.24 7.50
C TYR A 66 -4.46 3.96 7.43
N PRO A 67 -5.05 4.50 8.53
CA PRO A 67 -6.23 5.35 8.47
C PRO A 67 -6.08 6.55 7.54
N ILE A 68 -4.92 7.22 7.58
CA ILE A 68 -4.64 8.40 6.74
C ILE A 68 -4.63 8.03 5.25
N ILE A 69 -4.00 6.92 4.91
CA ILE A 69 -3.97 6.41 3.53
C ILE A 69 -5.36 5.92 3.13
N LEU A 70 -6.08 5.25 4.03
CA LEU A 70 -7.42 4.72 3.77
C LEU A 70 -8.38 5.84 3.37
N PHE A 71 -8.34 6.98 4.06
CA PHE A 71 -9.13 8.16 3.70
C PHE A 71 -8.84 8.65 2.28
N GLN A 72 -7.56 8.80 1.91
CA GLN A 72 -7.18 9.21 0.56
C GLN A 72 -7.54 8.14 -0.49
N GLN A 73 -7.49 6.86 -0.15
CA GLN A 73 -7.87 5.76 -1.02
C GLN A 73 -9.38 5.81 -1.34
N TYR A 74 -10.23 6.14 -0.36
CA TYR A 74 -11.66 6.38 -0.59
C TYR A 74 -11.90 7.55 -1.54
N LEU A 75 -11.22 8.69 -1.32
CA LEU A 75 -11.31 9.84 -2.22
C LEU A 75 -10.91 9.49 -3.64
N LEU A 76 -9.79 8.78 -3.80
CA LEU A 76 -9.30 8.32 -5.10
C LEU A 76 -10.31 7.41 -5.81
N ILE A 77 -10.88 6.42 -5.10
CA ILE A 77 -11.89 5.51 -5.66
C ILE A 77 -13.15 6.29 -6.08
N GLY A 78 -13.61 7.23 -5.24
CA GLY A 78 -14.76 8.07 -5.54
C GLY A 78 -14.56 8.89 -6.83
N ILE A 79 -13.39 9.52 -6.97
CA ILE A 79 -13.02 10.29 -8.17
C ILE A 79 -12.93 9.38 -9.41
N VAL A 80 -12.34 8.19 -9.28
CA VAL A 80 -12.27 7.22 -10.39
C VAL A 80 -13.66 6.76 -10.83
N LEU A 81 -14.55 6.48 -9.89
CA LEU A 81 -15.93 6.09 -10.19
C LEU A 81 -16.72 7.23 -10.84
N TYR A 82 -16.50 8.47 -10.40
CA TYR A 82 -17.10 9.67 -10.97
C TYR A 82 -16.71 9.83 -12.44
N TYR A 83 -15.41 9.87 -12.75
CA TYR A 83 -14.94 10.05 -14.13
C TYR A 83 -15.20 8.85 -15.05
N ASN A 84 -15.44 7.66 -14.49
CA ASN A 84 -15.85 6.48 -15.27
C ASN A 84 -17.38 6.36 -15.45
N ASN A 85 -18.19 7.32 -14.96
CA ASN A 85 -19.66 7.25 -14.96
C ASN A 85 -20.20 5.94 -14.34
N ARG A 86 -19.56 5.45 -13.27
CA ARG A 86 -19.95 4.23 -12.54
C ARG A 86 -20.61 4.51 -11.19
N LEU A 87 -20.83 5.78 -10.85
CA LEU A 87 -21.52 6.19 -9.63
C LEU A 87 -23.02 5.91 -9.74
N ASN A 88 -23.41 4.72 -9.29
CA ASN A 88 -24.80 4.28 -9.27
C ASN A 88 -25.22 3.93 -7.84
N LEU A 89 -26.54 3.87 -7.60
CA LEU A 89 -27.11 3.51 -6.29
C LEU A 89 -26.57 2.19 -5.74
N LYS A 90 -26.29 1.21 -6.61
CA LYS A 90 -25.66 -0.06 -6.23
C LYS A 90 -24.29 0.14 -5.58
N VAL A 91 -23.46 1.02 -6.13
CA VAL A 91 -22.11 1.31 -5.59
C VAL A 91 -22.21 2.03 -4.25
N LEU A 92 -23.18 2.92 -4.11
CA LEU A 92 -23.45 3.60 -2.84
C LEU A 92 -23.89 2.61 -1.76
N ILE A 93 -24.83 1.71 -2.06
CA ILE A 93 -25.24 0.65 -1.12
C ILE A 93 -24.06 -0.24 -0.73
N LEU A 94 -23.26 -0.69 -1.71
CA LEU A 94 -22.06 -1.50 -1.44
C LEU A 94 -21.05 -0.75 -0.56
N SER A 95 -20.87 0.55 -0.75
CA SER A 95 -19.97 1.36 0.08
C SER A 95 -20.48 1.49 1.53
N VAL A 96 -21.79 1.66 1.73
CA VAL A 96 -22.39 1.72 3.07
C VAL A 96 -22.27 0.36 3.77
N LEU A 97 -22.55 -0.74 3.08
CA LEU A 97 -22.38 -2.09 3.62
C LEU A 97 -20.92 -2.36 3.99
N TYR A 98 -19.97 -1.96 3.14
CA TYR A 98 -18.54 -2.10 3.39
C TYR A 98 -18.11 -1.35 4.66
N VAL A 99 -18.50 -0.07 4.80
CA VAL A 99 -18.22 0.73 6.00
C VAL A 99 -18.89 0.09 7.23
N GLY A 100 -20.12 -0.40 7.09
CA GLY A 100 -20.83 -1.14 8.14
C GLY A 100 -20.05 -2.35 8.66
N ILE A 101 -19.52 -3.18 7.77
CA ILE A 101 -18.72 -4.36 8.15
C ILE A 101 -17.46 -3.97 8.93
N PHE A 102 -16.68 -2.99 8.44
CA PHE A 102 -15.47 -2.56 9.15
C PHE A 102 -15.78 -1.82 10.45
N SER A 103 -16.90 -1.09 10.53
CA SER A 103 -17.36 -0.49 11.79
C SER A 103 -17.72 -1.55 12.83
N ALA A 104 -18.30 -2.69 12.42
CA ALA A 104 -18.63 -3.80 13.31
C ALA A 104 -17.37 -4.43 13.94
N PHE A 105 -16.25 -4.49 13.21
CA PHE A 105 -14.95 -4.89 13.79
C PHE A 105 -14.45 -3.89 14.83
N VAL A 106 -14.55 -2.58 14.55
CA VAL A 106 -14.13 -1.52 15.49
C VAL A 106 -14.98 -1.54 16.77
N CYS A 107 -16.29 -1.77 16.63
CA CYS A 107 -17.22 -1.92 17.75
C CYS A 107 -17.11 -3.28 18.47
N LYS A 108 -16.17 -4.15 18.06
CA LYS A 108 -15.96 -5.51 18.62
C LYS A 108 -17.20 -6.42 18.52
N LEU A 109 -18.09 -6.15 17.57
CA LEU A 109 -19.26 -6.99 17.26
C LEU A 109 -18.86 -8.26 16.49
N LEU A 110 -17.74 -8.21 15.78
CA LEU A 110 -17.17 -9.33 15.04
C LEU A 110 -15.86 -9.81 15.69
N PRO A 111 -15.57 -11.12 15.66
CA PRO A 111 -14.35 -11.66 16.26
C PRO A 111 -13.10 -11.22 15.49
N SER A 112 -12.08 -10.75 16.21
CA SER A 112 -10.80 -10.30 15.64
C SER A 112 -10.03 -11.42 14.92
N SER A 113 -10.32 -12.69 15.23
CA SER A 113 -9.74 -13.86 14.55
C SER A 113 -9.93 -13.83 13.03
N ILE A 114 -11.05 -13.25 12.55
CA ILE A 114 -11.27 -13.09 11.11
C ILE A 114 -10.20 -12.17 10.51
N LEU A 115 -9.83 -11.08 11.20
CA LEU A 115 -8.79 -10.16 10.76
C LEU A 115 -7.41 -10.82 10.77
N THR A 116 -7.11 -11.65 11.77
CA THR A 116 -5.86 -12.42 11.84
C THR A 116 -5.67 -13.35 10.63
N ILE A 117 -6.76 -13.92 10.13
CA ILE A 117 -6.75 -14.73 8.91
C ILE A 117 -6.64 -13.85 7.67
N LEU A 118 -7.28 -12.68 7.66
CA LEU A 118 -7.42 -11.82 6.49
C LEU A 118 -6.16 -10.96 6.21
N VAL A 119 -5.45 -10.49 7.24
CA VAL A 119 -4.22 -9.68 7.10
C VAL A 119 -3.15 -10.37 6.24
N PRO A 120 -2.81 -11.66 6.45
CA PRO A 120 -1.86 -12.37 5.59
C PRO A 120 -2.21 -12.36 4.10
N PHE A 121 -3.50 -12.30 3.71
CA PHE A 121 -3.90 -12.25 2.30
C PHE A 121 -3.56 -10.92 1.61
N GLY A 122 -3.35 -9.85 2.38
CA GLY A 122 -2.82 -8.59 1.84
C GLY A 122 -1.42 -8.75 1.22
N THR A 123 -0.65 -9.71 1.72
CA THR A 123 0.74 -9.93 1.33
C THR A 123 0.87 -10.54 -0.06
N PRO A 124 0.18 -11.65 -0.42
CA PRO A 124 0.13 -12.12 -1.80
C PRO A 124 -0.25 -11.02 -2.79
N ILE A 125 -1.23 -10.16 -2.46
CA ILE A 125 -1.64 -9.06 -3.34
C ILE A 125 -0.46 -8.09 -3.59
N SER A 126 0.24 -7.68 -2.53
CA SER A 126 1.37 -6.75 -2.67
C SER A 126 2.57 -7.41 -3.36
N LEU A 127 2.88 -8.65 -3.01
CA LEU A 127 4.02 -9.40 -3.55
C LEU A 127 3.82 -9.73 -5.03
N SER A 128 2.63 -10.15 -5.46
CA SER A 128 2.37 -10.48 -6.88
C SER A 128 2.70 -9.33 -7.81
N SER A 129 2.34 -8.09 -7.44
CA SER A 129 2.67 -6.90 -8.23
C SER A 129 4.19 -6.68 -8.35
N LYS A 130 4.92 -6.84 -7.24
CA LYS A 130 6.39 -6.68 -7.18
C LYS A 130 7.09 -7.82 -7.93
N CYS A 131 6.63 -9.06 -7.78
CA CYS A 131 7.16 -10.22 -8.50
C CYS A 131 7.01 -10.05 -10.01
N LEU A 132 5.85 -9.61 -10.49
CA LEU A 132 5.64 -9.35 -11.91
C LEU A 132 6.56 -8.23 -12.42
N GLN A 133 6.71 -7.15 -11.62
CA GLN A 133 7.63 -6.07 -11.96
C GLN A 133 9.09 -6.56 -12.07
N LEU A 134 9.55 -7.35 -11.09
CA LEU A 134 10.89 -7.92 -11.09
C LEU A 134 11.09 -8.84 -12.29
N TYR A 135 10.11 -9.71 -12.58
CA TYR A 135 10.14 -10.60 -13.74
C TYR A 135 10.26 -9.81 -15.05
N THR A 136 9.50 -8.74 -15.23
CA THR A 136 9.59 -7.88 -16.42
C THR A 136 10.98 -7.27 -16.57
N ILE A 137 11.58 -6.75 -15.49
CA ILE A 137 12.95 -6.21 -15.54
C ILE A 137 13.95 -7.28 -15.98
N MET A 138 13.89 -8.46 -15.36
CA MET A 138 14.83 -9.55 -15.65
C MET A 138 14.66 -10.09 -17.08
N LYS A 139 13.41 -10.18 -17.55
CA LYS A 139 13.09 -10.69 -18.89
C LYS A 139 13.54 -9.74 -19.99
N PHE A 140 13.21 -8.46 -19.86
CA PHE A 140 13.48 -7.46 -20.90
C PHE A 140 14.84 -6.77 -20.74
N LYS A 141 15.53 -6.98 -19.61
CA LYS A 141 16.81 -6.36 -19.26
C LYS A 141 16.80 -4.83 -19.39
N ASN A 142 15.63 -4.23 -19.23
CA ASN A 142 15.40 -2.79 -19.34
C ASN A 142 14.65 -2.33 -18.08
N ALA A 143 15.12 -1.23 -17.49
CA ALA A 143 14.51 -0.60 -16.32
C ALA A 143 14.26 0.91 -16.51
N ASP A 144 14.32 1.44 -17.74
CA ASP A 144 14.30 2.88 -18.04
C ASP A 144 13.01 3.55 -17.55
N SER A 145 11.87 2.89 -17.73
CA SER A 145 10.55 3.35 -17.28
C SER A 145 10.36 3.31 -15.75
N ILE A 146 11.30 2.69 -15.02
CA ILE A 146 11.20 2.48 -13.59
C ILE A 146 11.87 3.62 -12.82
N SER A 147 11.11 4.20 -11.88
CA SER A 147 11.63 5.21 -10.95
C SER A 147 12.46 4.55 -9.84
N LEU A 148 13.79 4.75 -9.88
CA LEU A 148 14.70 4.27 -8.81
C LEU A 148 14.32 4.87 -7.45
N THR A 149 13.93 6.15 -7.43
CA THR A 149 13.53 6.85 -6.21
C THR A 149 12.30 6.21 -5.58
N SER A 150 11.30 5.81 -6.38
CA SER A 150 10.09 5.15 -5.87
C SER A 150 10.41 3.80 -5.21
N TRP A 151 11.28 2.99 -5.80
CA TRP A 151 11.67 1.70 -5.24
C TRP A 151 12.58 1.84 -4.02
N PHE A 152 13.43 2.87 -3.98
CA PHE A 152 14.19 3.21 -2.79
C PHE A 152 13.27 3.61 -1.62
N ILE A 153 12.31 4.51 -1.86
CA ILE A 153 11.32 4.92 -0.85
C ILE A 153 10.52 3.70 -0.36
N SER A 154 10.12 2.81 -1.28
CA SER A 154 9.43 1.55 -0.93
C SER A 154 10.30 0.67 -0.03
N ALA A 155 11.57 0.42 -0.39
CA ALA A 155 12.47 -0.40 0.41
C ALA A 155 12.71 0.21 1.81
N TYR A 156 12.99 1.52 1.85
CA TYR A 156 13.18 2.26 3.10
C TYR A 156 11.96 2.20 4.01
N THR A 157 10.76 2.47 3.47
CA THR A 157 9.51 2.50 4.27
C THR A 157 9.17 1.12 4.83
N ASN A 158 9.32 0.06 4.03
CA ASN A 158 9.10 -1.31 4.54
C ASN A 158 10.17 -1.71 5.57
N GLY A 159 11.43 -1.29 5.38
CA GLY A 159 12.50 -1.49 6.36
C GLY A 159 12.26 -0.76 7.69
N ALA A 160 11.83 0.50 7.62
CA ALA A 160 11.43 1.29 8.79
C ALA A 160 10.31 0.58 9.57
N ARG A 161 9.34 -0.01 8.87
CA ARG A 161 8.23 -0.77 9.47
C ARG A 161 8.69 -2.04 10.19
N ILE A 162 9.65 -2.77 9.64
CA ILE A 162 10.25 -3.92 10.34
C ILE A 162 10.80 -3.47 11.70
N TYR A 163 11.52 -2.35 11.72
CA TYR A 163 12.08 -1.81 12.96
C TYR A 163 10.99 -1.35 13.93
N THR A 164 10.04 -0.51 13.50
CA THR A 164 9.00 0.02 14.39
C THR A 164 8.09 -1.09 14.93
N ILE A 165 7.69 -2.05 14.10
CA ILE A 165 6.86 -3.18 14.54
C ILE A 165 7.64 -4.05 15.54
N SER A 166 8.93 -4.31 15.30
CA SER A 166 9.77 -5.07 16.24
C SER A 166 9.86 -4.40 17.62
N MET A 167 9.82 -3.07 17.66
CA MET A 167 9.89 -2.30 18.91
C MET A 167 8.51 -2.13 19.58
N ASP A 168 7.45 -1.95 18.80
CA ASP A 168 6.16 -1.50 19.33
C ASP A 168 5.18 -2.67 19.61
N SER A 169 5.19 -3.74 18.82
CA SER A 169 4.22 -4.85 18.93
C SER A 169 4.80 -6.25 18.82
N ALA A 170 5.96 -6.41 18.17
CA ALA A 170 6.58 -7.70 17.82
C ALA A 170 5.63 -8.68 17.09
N ASP A 171 4.65 -8.14 16.34
CA ASP A 171 3.69 -8.95 15.59
C ASP A 171 4.37 -9.71 14.43
N LYS A 172 4.40 -11.04 14.54
CA LYS A 172 5.06 -11.93 13.56
C LYS A 172 4.40 -11.92 12.18
N ILE A 173 3.07 -11.73 12.12
CA ILE A 173 2.34 -11.69 10.86
C ILE A 173 2.76 -10.43 10.10
N MET A 174 2.70 -9.27 10.77
CA MET A 174 3.09 -8.00 10.15
C MET A 174 4.59 -7.98 9.82
N LEU A 175 5.45 -8.48 10.71
CA LEU A 175 6.90 -8.57 10.45
C LEU A 175 7.20 -9.41 9.21
N THR A 176 6.56 -10.57 9.07
CA THR A 176 6.76 -11.43 7.90
C THR A 176 6.35 -10.72 6.62
N ASN A 177 5.20 -10.03 6.64
CA ASN A 177 4.70 -9.25 5.51
C ASN A 177 5.69 -8.16 5.09
N PHE A 178 6.22 -7.39 6.05
CA PHE A 178 7.17 -6.32 5.78
C PHE A 178 8.56 -6.81 5.38
N CYS A 179 9.02 -7.93 5.93
CA CYS A 179 10.25 -8.59 5.49
C CYS A 179 10.17 -9.00 4.01
N LEU A 180 9.08 -9.67 3.61
CA LEU A 180 8.89 -10.08 2.20
C LEU A 180 8.79 -8.87 1.27
N ASN A 181 8.06 -7.82 1.66
CA ASN A 181 7.94 -6.59 0.87
C ASN A 181 9.27 -5.83 0.76
N THR A 182 10.07 -5.80 1.83
CA THR A 182 11.40 -5.18 1.83
C THR A 182 12.33 -5.93 0.88
N SER A 183 12.40 -7.27 1.00
CA SER A 183 13.24 -8.11 0.14
C SER A 183 12.95 -7.88 -1.35
N LEU A 184 11.67 -7.98 -1.76
CA LEU A 184 11.31 -7.76 -3.17
C LEU A 184 11.57 -6.31 -3.62
N SER A 185 11.26 -5.32 -2.78
CA SER A 185 11.50 -3.90 -3.14
C SER A 185 12.99 -3.64 -3.36
N THR A 186 13.85 -4.21 -2.53
CA THR A 186 15.30 -4.12 -2.65
C THR A 186 15.80 -4.87 -3.89
N SER A 187 15.29 -6.08 -4.17
CA SER A 187 15.64 -6.81 -5.40
C SER A 187 15.31 -6.02 -6.66
N ILE A 188 14.14 -5.38 -6.70
CA ILE A 188 13.71 -4.55 -7.83
C ILE A 188 14.60 -3.32 -7.97
N LEU A 189 14.94 -2.66 -6.86
CA LEU A 189 15.85 -1.53 -6.86
C LEU A 189 17.22 -1.91 -7.42
N LEU A 190 17.83 -3.00 -6.91
CA LEU A 190 19.14 -3.48 -7.35
C LEU A 190 19.15 -3.87 -8.82
N ALA A 191 18.13 -4.63 -9.27
CA ALA A 191 17.99 -4.99 -10.68
C ALA A 191 17.85 -3.74 -11.56
N SER A 192 17.05 -2.76 -11.13
CA SER A 192 16.85 -1.52 -11.88
C SER A 192 18.14 -0.70 -11.99
N VAL A 193 18.93 -0.60 -10.91
CA VAL A 193 20.24 0.08 -10.94
C VAL A 193 21.19 -0.61 -11.91
N TYR A 194 21.30 -1.94 -11.83
CA TYR A 194 22.19 -2.74 -12.67
C TYR A 194 21.88 -2.58 -14.16
N TYR A 195 20.61 -2.72 -14.57
CA TYR A 195 20.24 -2.64 -15.98
C TYR A 195 20.29 -1.21 -16.55
N LYS A 196 20.06 -0.17 -15.72
CA LYS A 196 20.24 1.23 -16.15
C LYS A 196 21.71 1.57 -16.41
N GLN A 197 22.61 1.13 -15.53
CA GLN A 197 24.05 1.34 -15.73
C GLN A 197 24.57 0.60 -16.96
N THR A 198 24.04 -0.61 -17.23
CA THR A 198 24.43 -1.40 -18.40
C THR A 198 23.94 -0.76 -19.70
N SER A 199 22.71 -0.24 -19.75
CA SER A 199 22.23 0.51 -20.93
C SER A 199 23.03 1.79 -21.18
N ALA A 200 23.38 2.54 -20.12
CA ALA A 200 24.19 3.75 -20.25
C ALA A 200 25.58 3.49 -20.85
N LYS A 201 26.20 2.35 -20.51
CA LYS A 201 27.50 1.93 -21.07
C LYS A 201 27.46 1.49 -22.53
N HIS A 202 26.29 1.11 -23.07
CA HIS A 202 26.16 0.75 -24.48
C HIS A 202 25.97 1.96 -25.41
N ILE A 203 25.71 3.14 -24.85
CA ILE A 203 25.45 4.39 -25.59
C ILE A 203 26.70 5.31 -25.59
N SER A 204 27.64 5.10 -24.67
CA SER A 204 28.94 5.80 -24.58
C SER A 204 30.04 5.11 -25.37
#